data_AF-A0A2V5VAX9-F1
#
_entry.id   AF-A0A2V5VAX9-F1
#
_cell.length_a   1.000
_cell.length_b   1.000
_cell.length_c   1.000
_cell.angle_alpha   90.00
_cell.angle_beta   90.00
_cell.angle_gamma   90.00
#
_symmetry.space_group_name_H-M   'P 1'
#
loop_
_entity.id
_entity.type
_entity.pdbx_description
1 polymer ?
#
loop_
_entity_poly.entity_id
_entity_poly.type
_entity_poly.pdbx_seq_one_letter_code
_entity_poly.pdbx_strand_id
1 'polypeptide(L)'
;FTDCHLSILPMKNWRRRMWFDQTGLPWVMPSPNIPTLDTATVYPGMCLLEGTNISEGRGTTRPFEVFGAPFIDAQALCRELNHLKLPGVFFRENYFQPTFHKFAGDLCGGAQLHILDREKFRPFLTGVEIIKCIRKNYPEQFQWKQPPYEYEWKKLPIEILIGGPIDSVFTD
;
A
#
# COMPACT_ATOMS: atom_id res chain seq x y z
N PHE A 1 -14.24 29.12 2.07
CA PHE A 1 -14.62 28.76 0.69
C PHE A 1 -16.01 29.30 0.31
N THR A 2 -16.43 30.46 0.83
CA THR A 2 -17.75 31.04 0.54
C THR A 2 -17.85 31.66 -0.85
N ASP A 3 -16.72 31.89 -1.52
CA ASP A 3 -16.64 32.63 -2.80
C ASP A 3 -16.36 31.72 -4.01
N CYS A 4 -16.45 30.39 -3.87
CA CYS A 4 -16.28 29.48 -4.99
C CYS A 4 -17.62 29.25 -5.69
N HIS A 5 -17.77 29.77 -6.90
CA HIS A 5 -18.91 29.47 -7.78
C HIS A 5 -18.80 28.04 -8.34
N LEU A 6 -19.25 27.05 -7.56
CA LEU A 6 -19.20 25.64 -7.91
C LEU A 6 -20.54 25.15 -8.50
N SER A 7 -20.47 24.44 -9.63
CA SER A 7 -21.59 23.69 -10.20
C SER A 7 -21.21 22.22 -10.37
N ILE A 8 -22.09 21.30 -9.98
CA ILE A 8 -21.85 19.85 -10.03
C ILE A 8 -22.91 19.21 -10.93
N LEU A 9 -22.47 18.46 -11.95
CA LEU A 9 -23.34 17.60 -12.75
C LEU A 9 -23.36 16.19 -12.13
N PRO A 10 -24.49 15.76 -11.51
CA PRO A 10 -24.52 14.49 -10.79
C PRO A 10 -24.50 13.30 -11.75
N MET A 11 -23.78 12.25 -11.37
CA MET A 11 -23.83 10.96 -12.06
C MET A 11 -25.23 10.35 -11.94
N LYS A 12 -25.68 9.66 -12.98
CA LYS A 12 -26.89 8.83 -12.95
C LYS A 12 -26.53 7.38 -12.59
N ASN A 13 -27.42 6.70 -11.86
CA ASN A 13 -27.32 5.27 -11.50
C ASN A 13 -26.15 4.84 -10.60
N TRP A 14 -25.17 5.70 -10.35
CA TRP A 14 -24.10 5.41 -9.40
C TRP A 14 -24.64 5.26 -7.97
N ARG A 15 -24.10 4.28 -7.23
CA ARG A 15 -24.42 4.07 -5.81
C ARG A 15 -23.13 3.95 -5.03
N ARG A 16 -23.11 4.46 -3.79
CA ARG A 16 -21.92 4.46 -2.92
C ARG A 16 -21.26 3.09 -2.71
N ARG A 17 -22.05 2.01 -2.82
CA ARG A 17 -21.61 0.62 -2.66
C ARG A 17 -21.03 0.00 -3.93
N MET A 18 -21.02 0.73 -5.05
CA MET A 18 -20.50 0.20 -6.30
C MET A 18 -18.98 0.20 -6.29
N TRP A 19 -18.41 -0.95 -6.63
CA TRP A 19 -17.04 -1.03 -7.13
C TRP A 19 -16.99 -0.54 -8.58
N PHE A 20 -15.79 -0.16 -9.04
CA PHE A 20 -15.63 0.40 -10.38
C PHE A 20 -16.05 -0.60 -11.47
N ASP A 21 -15.71 -1.88 -11.32
CA ASP A 21 -16.11 -2.95 -12.25
C ASP A 21 -17.64 -3.12 -12.36
N GLN A 22 -18.38 -2.79 -11.31
CA GLN A 22 -19.86 -2.83 -11.29
C GLN A 22 -20.50 -1.67 -12.07
N THR A 23 -19.72 -0.66 -12.47
CA THR A 23 -20.22 0.43 -13.33
C THR A 23 -20.33 0.01 -14.79
N GLY A 24 -19.62 -1.05 -15.21
CA GLY A 24 -19.50 -1.47 -16.61
C GLY A 24 -18.60 -0.56 -17.47
N LEU A 25 -17.96 0.46 -16.86
CA LEU A 25 -17.02 1.35 -17.56
C LEU A 25 -15.64 0.70 -17.69
N PRO A 26 -14.88 1.02 -18.76
CA PRO A 26 -13.51 0.56 -18.89
C PRO A 26 -12.60 1.22 -17.84
N TRP A 27 -11.68 0.44 -17.28
CA TRP A 27 -10.65 0.97 -16.40
C TRP A 27 -9.59 1.71 -17.22
N VAL A 28 -9.52 3.02 -17.08
CA VAL A 28 -8.42 3.84 -17.59
C VAL A 28 -7.49 4.11 -16.42
N MET A 29 -6.24 3.62 -16.51
CA MET A 29 -5.28 3.72 -15.42
C MET A 29 -5.08 5.19 -15.00
N PRO A 30 -5.39 5.57 -13.74
CA PRO A 30 -5.27 6.96 -13.30
C PRO A 30 -3.82 7.39 -13.09
N SER A 31 -2.90 6.42 -12.93
CA SER A 31 -1.46 6.66 -12.92
C SER A 31 -0.71 5.45 -13.48
N PRO A 32 0.55 5.61 -13.92
CA PRO A 32 1.40 4.49 -14.37
C PRO A 32 1.50 3.34 -13.35
N ASN A 33 1.41 3.65 -12.05
CA ASN A 33 1.53 2.66 -10.97
C ASN A 33 0.18 2.28 -10.34
N ILE A 34 -0.95 2.65 -10.96
CA ILE A 34 -2.28 2.09 -10.65
C ILE A 34 -2.89 1.50 -11.93
N PRO A 35 -2.29 0.43 -12.48
CA PRO A 35 -2.70 -0.14 -13.75
C PRO A 35 -4.04 -0.87 -13.68
N THR A 36 -4.44 -1.38 -12.52
CA THR A 36 -5.62 -2.24 -12.36
C THR A 36 -6.51 -1.82 -11.20
N LEU A 37 -7.76 -2.33 -11.21
CA LEU A 37 -8.66 -2.23 -10.06
C LEU A 37 -8.10 -2.97 -8.82
N ASP A 38 -7.32 -4.02 -9.02
CA ASP A 38 -6.66 -4.75 -7.93
C ASP A 38 -5.67 -3.83 -7.21
N THR A 39 -4.85 -3.09 -7.97
CA THR A 39 -3.97 -2.07 -7.41
C THR A 39 -4.75 -1.01 -6.64
N ALA A 40 -5.85 -0.50 -7.20
CA ALA A 40 -6.69 0.49 -6.53
C ALA A 40 -7.33 -0.05 -5.23
N THR A 41 -7.61 -1.35 -5.15
CA THR A 41 -8.17 -2.01 -3.97
C THR A 41 -7.19 -2.04 -2.80
N VAL A 42 -5.90 -2.28 -3.07
CA VAL A 42 -4.86 -2.38 -2.03
C VAL A 42 -4.18 -1.04 -1.70
N TYR A 43 -4.23 -0.09 -2.64
CA TYR A 43 -3.53 1.20 -2.56
C TYR A 43 -3.69 1.95 -1.22
N PRO A 44 -4.88 2.05 -0.59
CA PRO A 44 -5.03 2.82 0.66
C PRO A 44 -4.19 2.31 1.84
N GLY A 45 -3.79 1.03 1.83
CA GLY A 45 -2.87 0.47 2.81
C GLY A 45 -1.44 0.39 2.29
N MET A 46 -1.28 -0.04 1.05
CA MET A 46 0.03 -0.35 0.49
C MET A 46 0.84 0.91 0.15
N CYS A 47 0.18 2.05 -0.06
CA CYS A 47 0.84 3.34 -0.21
C CYS A 47 1.56 3.80 1.08
N LEU A 48 1.19 3.29 2.26
CA LEU A 48 1.90 3.59 3.51
C LEU A 48 3.39 3.18 3.46
N LEU A 49 3.71 2.15 2.66
CA LEU A 49 5.09 1.71 2.45
C LEU A 49 5.96 2.77 1.78
N GLU A 50 5.38 3.75 1.07
CA GLU A 50 6.12 4.89 0.53
C GLU A 50 6.83 5.69 1.63
N GLY A 51 6.28 5.68 2.85
CA GLY A 51 6.89 6.27 4.04
C GLY A 51 8.00 5.45 4.67
N THR A 52 8.42 4.35 4.07
CA THR A 52 9.45 3.43 4.58
C THR A 52 10.51 3.12 3.52
N ASN A 53 11.56 2.42 3.93
CA ASN A 53 12.53 1.83 3.00
C ASN A 53 12.03 0.54 2.31
N ILE A 54 10.85 0.03 2.62
CA ILE A 54 10.30 -1.20 2.00
C ILE A 54 9.79 -0.90 0.60
N SER A 55 10.10 -1.75 -0.37
CA SER A 55 9.55 -1.64 -1.73
C SER A 55 8.06 -1.97 -1.71
N GLU A 56 7.26 -1.07 -2.26
CA GLU A 56 5.84 -1.25 -2.55
C GLU A 56 5.60 -1.84 -3.95
N GLY A 57 6.60 -2.49 -4.56
CA GLY A 57 6.44 -3.19 -5.84
C GLY A 57 6.50 -2.29 -7.08
N ARG A 58 6.74 -0.98 -6.96
CA ARG A 58 7.14 -0.14 -8.10
C ARG A 58 8.42 -0.72 -8.73
N GLY A 59 8.53 -0.65 -10.06
CA GLY A 59 9.58 -1.36 -10.79
C GLY A 59 9.22 -2.79 -11.19
N THR A 60 8.01 -3.27 -10.85
CA THR A 60 7.47 -4.57 -11.26
C THR A 60 6.20 -4.41 -12.09
N THR A 61 5.61 -5.53 -12.52
CA THR A 61 4.29 -5.55 -13.19
C THR A 61 3.10 -5.52 -12.21
N ARG A 62 3.36 -5.44 -10.91
CA ARG A 62 2.36 -5.51 -9.82
C ARG A 62 2.60 -4.44 -8.75
N PRO A 63 2.63 -3.15 -9.10
CA PRO A 63 2.83 -2.08 -8.12
C PRO A 63 1.74 -2.14 -7.04
N PHE A 64 2.13 -1.92 -5.79
CA PHE A 64 1.35 -2.01 -4.55
C PHE A 64 0.72 -3.37 -4.22
N GLU A 65 0.59 -4.29 -5.17
CA GLU A 65 0.11 -5.66 -4.94
C GLU A 65 1.19 -6.57 -4.36
N VAL A 66 2.47 -6.17 -4.50
CA VAL A 66 3.61 -6.85 -3.88
C VAL A 66 4.40 -5.88 -3.00
N PHE A 67 5.04 -6.40 -1.96
CA PHE A 67 5.97 -5.63 -1.13
C PHE A 67 7.12 -6.48 -0.65
N GLY A 68 8.25 -5.84 -0.33
CA GLY A 68 9.44 -6.55 0.13
C GLY A 68 10.70 -5.71 0.21
N ALA A 69 11.78 -6.33 0.68
CA ALA A 69 13.11 -5.76 0.76
C ALA A 69 14.17 -6.88 0.72
N PRO A 70 15.44 -6.60 0.40
CA PRO A 70 16.49 -7.63 0.31
C PRO A 70 16.76 -8.36 1.62
N PHE A 71 16.48 -7.74 2.76
CA PHE A 71 16.70 -8.33 4.09
C PHE A 71 15.54 -9.18 4.60
N ILE A 72 14.43 -9.28 3.86
CA ILE A 72 13.22 -9.97 4.32
C ILE A 72 13.26 -11.46 3.95
N ASP A 73 13.01 -12.31 4.95
CA ASP A 73 12.64 -13.72 4.76
C ASP A 73 11.14 -13.79 4.43
N ALA A 74 10.85 -14.04 3.15
CA ALA A 74 9.49 -14.10 2.62
C ALA A 74 8.61 -15.12 3.35
N GLN A 75 9.14 -16.32 3.65
CA GLN A 75 8.37 -17.40 4.27
C GLN A 75 8.03 -17.08 5.73
N ALA A 76 9.03 -16.60 6.49
CA ALA A 76 8.81 -16.22 7.88
C ALA A 76 7.79 -15.07 7.98
N LEU A 77 7.95 -14.04 7.15
CA LEU A 77 7.05 -12.89 7.14
C LEU A 77 5.61 -13.27 6.74
N CYS A 78 5.42 -14.03 5.66
CA CYS A 78 4.09 -14.46 5.23
C CYS A 78 3.41 -15.35 6.26
N ARG A 79 4.16 -16.23 6.93
CA ARG A 79 3.62 -17.07 8.01
C ARG A 79 3.07 -16.23 9.15
N GLU A 80 3.81 -15.22 9.60
CA GLU A 80 3.36 -14.34 10.69
C GLU A 80 2.16 -13.49 10.27
N LEU A 81 2.20 -12.86 9.09
CA LEU A 81 1.08 -12.05 8.59
C LEU A 81 -0.20 -12.88 8.39
N ASN A 82 -0.10 -14.10 7.86
CA ASN A 82 -1.25 -14.99 7.74
C ASN A 82 -1.77 -15.45 9.11
N HIS A 83 -0.94 -15.51 10.15
CA HIS A 83 -1.37 -15.84 11.51
C HIS A 83 -2.24 -14.74 12.14
N LEU A 84 -2.09 -13.48 11.70
CA LEU A 84 -2.95 -12.36 12.12
C LEU A 84 -4.41 -12.51 11.65
N LYS A 85 -4.68 -13.39 10.67
CA LYS A 85 -6.02 -13.65 10.11
C LYS A 85 -6.74 -12.36 9.69
N LEU A 86 -6.01 -11.47 9.02
CA LEU A 86 -6.57 -10.20 8.55
C LEU A 86 -7.76 -10.45 7.60
N PRO A 87 -8.84 -9.66 7.70
CA PRO A 87 -10.04 -9.89 6.90
C PRO A 87 -9.78 -9.79 5.40
N GLY A 88 -10.22 -10.78 4.63
CA GLY A 88 -10.31 -10.72 3.17
C GLY A 88 -8.99 -10.75 2.40
N VAL A 89 -7.86 -11.09 3.05
CA VAL A 89 -6.53 -11.12 2.41
C VAL A 89 -5.74 -12.37 2.79
N PHE A 90 -4.94 -12.86 1.86
CA PHE A 90 -3.92 -13.89 2.07
C PHE A 90 -2.57 -13.38 1.56
N PHE A 91 -1.49 -13.68 2.28
CA PHE A 91 -0.14 -13.30 1.92
C PHE A 91 0.59 -14.51 1.32
N ARG A 92 0.93 -14.43 0.04
CA ARG A 92 1.74 -15.44 -0.65
C ARG A 92 3.18 -14.97 -0.69
N GLU A 93 4.14 -15.83 -0.36
CA GLU A 93 5.55 -15.52 -0.50
C GLU A 93 5.88 -15.09 -1.93
N ASN A 94 6.64 -14.02 -2.06
CA ASN A 94 7.05 -13.52 -3.36
C ASN A 94 8.49 -13.01 -3.30
N TYR A 95 9.27 -13.42 -4.30
CA TYR A 95 10.59 -12.87 -4.56
C TYR A 95 10.53 -12.09 -5.86
N PHE A 96 11.00 -10.86 -5.85
CA PHE A 96 10.94 -9.97 -7.02
C PHE A 96 12.13 -9.02 -7.05
N GLN A 97 12.49 -8.57 -8.23
CA GLN A 97 13.58 -7.63 -8.44
C GLN A 97 13.02 -6.40 -9.18
N PRO A 98 12.85 -5.26 -8.50
CA PRO A 98 12.42 -4.02 -9.12
C PRO A 98 13.39 -3.58 -10.23
N THR A 99 12.84 -3.07 -11.33
CA THR A 99 13.61 -2.46 -12.44
C THR A 99 13.93 -0.99 -12.21
N PHE A 100 13.21 -0.32 -11.33
CA PHE A 100 13.44 1.06 -10.89
C PHE A 100 12.87 1.26 -9.47
N HIS A 101 13.10 2.44 -8.88
CA HIS A 101 12.70 2.80 -7.51
C HIS A 101 13.48 2.05 -6.43
N LYS A 102 12.87 1.83 -5.25
CA LYS A 102 13.52 1.17 -4.10
C LYS A 102 14.03 -0.21 -4.48
N PHE A 103 15.29 -0.49 -4.13
CA PHE A 103 15.98 -1.77 -4.37
C PHE A 103 16.01 -2.18 -5.85
N ALA A 104 16.10 -1.21 -6.76
CA ALA A 104 16.25 -1.49 -8.18
C ALA A 104 17.51 -2.35 -8.42
N GLY A 105 17.34 -3.51 -9.05
CA GLY A 105 18.42 -4.45 -9.31
C GLY A 105 18.68 -5.48 -8.20
N ASP A 106 18.11 -5.31 -7.00
CA ASP A 106 18.29 -6.24 -5.88
C ASP A 106 17.12 -7.22 -5.77
N LEU A 107 17.41 -8.46 -5.37
CA LEU A 107 16.38 -9.45 -5.07
C LEU A 107 15.70 -9.11 -3.74
N CYS A 108 14.42 -8.75 -3.78
CA CYS A 108 13.58 -8.54 -2.61
C CYS A 108 12.82 -9.82 -2.24
N GLY A 109 12.91 -10.23 -0.97
CA GLY A 109 11.95 -11.15 -0.37
C GLY A 109 10.76 -10.38 0.21
N GLY A 110 9.58 -10.99 0.18
CA GLY A 110 8.37 -10.40 0.76
C GLY A 110 7.10 -11.15 0.36
N ALA A 111 6.03 -10.42 0.07
CA ALA A 111 4.74 -11.04 -0.22
C ALA A 111 4.00 -10.38 -1.38
N GLN A 112 3.14 -11.17 -2.02
CA GLN A 112 2.02 -10.69 -2.83
C GLN A 112 0.74 -10.78 -2.01
N LEU A 113 -0.08 -9.74 -2.04
CA LEU A 113 -1.42 -9.74 -1.46
C LEU A 113 -2.39 -10.43 -2.42
N HIS A 114 -3.10 -11.44 -1.93
CA HIS A 114 -4.24 -12.05 -2.61
C HIS A 114 -5.52 -11.62 -1.90
N ILE A 115 -6.34 -10.82 -2.57
CA ILE A 115 -7.62 -10.37 -2.00
C ILE A 115 -8.66 -11.47 -2.21
N LEU A 116 -9.02 -12.14 -1.11
CA LEU A 116 -9.99 -13.24 -1.10
C LEU A 116 -11.43 -12.74 -1.02
N ASP A 117 -11.65 -11.61 -0.36
CA ASP A 117 -12.97 -10.97 -0.21
C ASP A 117 -12.79 -9.45 -0.08
N ARG A 118 -13.03 -8.72 -1.18
CA ARG A 118 -12.86 -7.26 -1.22
C ARG A 118 -13.86 -6.49 -0.36
N GLU A 119 -15.01 -7.08 -0.01
CA GLU A 119 -16.00 -6.45 0.87
C GLU A 119 -15.56 -6.49 2.34
N LYS A 120 -14.81 -7.53 2.72
CA LYS A 120 -14.24 -7.67 4.06
C LYS A 120 -12.86 -7.02 4.18
N PHE A 121 -12.14 -6.89 3.07
CA PHE A 121 -10.78 -6.40 3.06
C PHE A 121 -10.65 -5.01 3.70
N ARG A 122 -9.68 -4.88 4.62
CA ARG A 122 -9.39 -3.63 5.33
C ARG A 122 -7.99 -3.15 4.88
N PRO A 123 -7.87 -2.39 3.78
CA PRO A 123 -6.59 -2.04 3.19
C PRO A 123 -5.69 -1.28 4.17
N PHE A 124 -6.21 -0.24 4.81
CA PHE A 124 -5.43 0.57 5.75
C PHE A 124 -4.88 -0.25 6.92
N LEU A 125 -5.73 -1.02 7.60
CA LEU A 125 -5.32 -1.93 8.68
C LEU A 125 -4.25 -2.92 8.17
N THR A 126 -4.44 -3.47 6.97
CA THR A 126 -3.48 -4.40 6.36
C THR A 126 -2.10 -3.76 6.19
N GLY A 127 -2.04 -2.54 5.65
CA GLY A 127 -0.79 -1.79 5.51
C GLY A 127 -0.10 -1.51 6.85
N VAL A 128 -0.87 -1.14 7.88
CA VAL A 128 -0.37 -0.91 9.24
C VAL A 128 0.23 -2.18 9.83
N GLU A 129 -0.47 -3.31 9.75
CA GLU A 129 -0.01 -4.59 10.30
C GLU A 129 1.21 -5.14 9.55
N ILE A 130 1.30 -4.92 8.23
CA ILE A 130 2.52 -5.20 7.46
C ILE A 130 3.71 -4.42 8.03
N ILE A 131 3.57 -3.10 8.20
CA ILE A 131 4.66 -2.25 8.70
C ILE A 131 5.04 -2.65 10.13
N LYS A 132 4.07 -2.90 11.01
CA LYS A 132 4.33 -3.36 12.38
C LYS A 132 5.10 -4.69 12.41
N CYS A 133 4.68 -5.66 11.60
CA CYS A 133 5.35 -6.95 11.52
C CYS A 133 6.80 -6.82 11.02
N ILE A 134 7.02 -6.01 9.98
CA ILE A 134 8.39 -5.76 9.47
C ILE A 134 9.24 -5.01 10.50
N ARG A 135 8.71 -3.97 11.15
CA ARG A 135 9.42 -3.21 12.21
C ARG A 135 9.87 -4.10 13.35
N LYS A 136 9.00 -5.02 13.77
CA LYS A 136 9.28 -5.98 14.84
C LYS A 136 10.34 -7.00 14.44
N ASN A 137 10.29 -7.51 13.21
CA ASN A 137 11.16 -8.62 12.77
C ASN A 137 12.52 -8.15 12.24
N TYR A 138 12.60 -6.91 11.76
CA TYR A 138 13.79 -6.33 11.15
C TYR A 138 14.12 -4.93 11.72
N PRO A 139 14.25 -4.78 13.05
CA PRO A 139 14.37 -3.46 13.69
C PRO A 139 15.67 -2.72 13.31
N GLU A 140 16.73 -3.45 12.97
CA GLU A 140 18.02 -2.85 12.57
C GLU A 140 18.01 -2.38 11.11
N GLN A 141 17.19 -3.00 10.25
CA GLN A 141 17.13 -2.73 8.82
C GLN A 141 15.97 -1.82 8.43
N PHE A 142 14.87 -1.85 9.18
CA PHE A 142 13.70 -1.02 8.91
C PHE A 142 14.03 0.47 9.12
N GLN A 143 13.61 1.31 8.17
CA GLN A 143 13.80 2.75 8.26
C GLN A 143 12.55 3.48 7.77
N TRP A 144 12.17 4.52 8.52
CA TRP A 144 11.24 5.54 8.01
C TRP A 144 11.94 6.37 6.94
N LYS A 145 11.24 6.60 5.83
CA LYS A 145 11.71 7.51 4.80
C LYS A 145 11.81 8.91 5.41
N GLN A 146 12.95 9.56 5.21
CA GLN A 146 13.17 10.93 5.68
C GLN A 146 12.57 11.94 4.66
N PRO A 147 12.22 13.16 5.09
CA PRO A 147 11.78 14.22 4.17
C PRO A 147 12.88 14.52 3.13
N PRO A 148 12.52 15.02 1.94
CA PRO A 148 11.18 15.48 1.55
C PRO A 148 10.25 14.37 1.04
N TYR A 149 8.95 14.68 1.03
CA TYR A 149 7.91 13.88 0.39
C TYR A 149 6.92 14.78 -0.33
N GLU A 150 6.83 14.62 -1.65
CA GLU A 150 6.11 15.53 -2.55
C GLU A 150 6.49 17.01 -2.33
N TYR A 151 5.56 17.81 -1.79
CA TYR A 151 5.74 19.23 -1.50
C TYR A 151 5.95 19.53 -0.01
N GLU A 152 6.12 18.49 0.83
CA GLU A 152 6.43 18.61 2.25
C GLU A 152 7.92 18.35 2.51
N TRP A 153 8.52 19.19 3.34
CA TRP A 153 9.98 19.25 3.56
C TRP A 153 10.40 19.02 5.01
N LYS A 154 9.44 18.98 5.94
CA LYS A 154 9.71 18.90 7.38
C LYS A 154 9.17 17.64 8.03
N LYS A 155 7.93 17.28 7.72
CA LYS A 155 7.25 16.12 8.34
C LYS A 155 7.70 14.82 7.71
N LEU A 156 7.71 13.74 8.50
CA LEU A 156 7.99 12.43 7.96
C LEU A 156 6.91 12.06 6.93
N PRO A 157 7.28 11.49 5.77
CA PRO A 157 6.31 10.99 4.80
C PRO A 157 5.21 10.11 5.42
N ILE A 158 5.54 9.25 6.39
CA ILE A 158 4.53 8.41 7.04
C ILE A 158 3.50 9.24 7.82
N GLU A 159 3.91 10.32 8.48
CA GLU A 159 3.02 11.20 9.24
C GLU A 159 2.07 11.97 8.31
N ILE A 160 2.55 12.31 7.12
CA ILE A 160 1.70 12.88 6.06
C ILE A 160 0.67 11.85 5.60
N LEU A 161 1.10 10.62 5.34
CA LEU A 161 0.24 9.55 4.83
C LEU A 161 -0.84 9.12 5.82
N ILE A 162 -0.54 9.06 7.11
CA ILE A 162 -1.51 8.71 8.16
C ILE A 162 -2.29 9.94 8.68
N GLY A 163 -1.89 11.15 8.31
CA GLY A 163 -2.55 12.40 8.71
C GLY A 163 -2.33 12.80 10.16
N GLY A 164 -1.23 12.36 10.79
CA GLY A 164 -0.98 12.56 12.22
C GLY A 164 0.43 12.12 12.64
N PRO A 165 0.78 12.30 13.93
CA PRO A 165 2.07 11.84 14.45
C PRO A 165 2.18 10.32 14.34
N ILE A 166 3.40 9.82 14.13
CA ILE A 166 3.69 8.39 13.95
C ILE A 166 3.09 7.50 15.06
N ASP A 167 3.20 7.96 16.31
CA ASP A 167 2.74 7.24 17.51
C ASP A 167 1.22 7.09 17.59
N SER A 168 0.45 7.80 16.76
CA SER A 168 -1.01 7.64 16.68
C SER A 168 -1.43 6.30 16.07
N VAL A 169 -0.54 5.66 15.31
CA VAL A 169 -0.81 4.39 14.59
C VAL A 169 0.24 3.34 14.92
N PHE A 170 1.50 3.75 15.00
CA PHE A 170 2.67 2.90 15.16
C PHE A 170 3.29 3.09 16.54
N THR A 171 2.53 2.78 17.60
CA THR A 171 3.09 2.67 18.95
C THR A 171 4.15 1.57 18.98
N ASP A 172 5.31 1.89 19.56
CA ASP A 172 6.36 0.93 19.85
C ASP A 172 5.92 -0.14 20.88
#